data_AF-X0QCZ7-F1
#
_entry.id   AF-X0QCZ7-F1
#
_cell.length_a   1.000
_cell.length_b   1.000
_cell.length_c   1.000
_cell.angle_alpha   90.00
_cell.angle_beta   90.00
_cell.angle_gamma   90.00
#
_symmetry.space_group_name_H-M   'P 1'
#
loop_
_entity.id
_entity.type
_entity.pdbx_description
1 polymer ?
#
loop_
_entity_poly.entity_id
_entity_poly.type
_entity_poly.pdbx_seq_one_letter_code
_entity_poly.pdbx_strand_id
1 'polypeptide(L)'
;MVAVIIENRWSWGRQITLAIGLFLVFNALSMYLYNAALLDYTIAEFGFALLSFAITFWALKSTKVFTRRLSMTRPLIIWGLIALVMLVIVFIFAQVPQHIVMVFQAKHFLVNTLIALSAAIFEESICRGLFLSAFLVHAEYNSRTYKMTRSAVYSSFLFGVFHLVNLMGNNPAAVFEQIFWAFVLGVFFSALRFTTNSLWWGILLHFLLDWFPSAGLKSGITATSWGIILAVFAPLLVASIIYLVKADQAYESRVAHGAVQVDS
;
A
#
# COMPACT_ATOMS: atom_id res chain seq x y z
N MET A 1 -4.13 27.18 9.13
CA MET A 1 -2.75 26.67 8.90
C MET A 1 -2.81 25.39 8.02
N VAL A 2 -2.21 25.40 6.81
CA VAL A 2 -2.34 24.38 5.72
C VAL A 2 -1.36 23.19 5.83
N ALA A 3 -1.76 21.94 5.63
CA ALA A 3 -0.83 20.81 5.69
C ALA A 3 0.36 20.97 4.71
N VAL A 4 1.59 20.73 5.16
CA VAL A 4 2.79 20.83 4.31
C VAL A 4 3.44 19.46 4.23
N ILE A 5 3.87 19.05 3.03
CA ILE A 5 4.59 17.80 2.82
C ILE A 5 5.92 17.85 3.60
N ILE A 6 6.25 16.79 4.33
CA ILE A 6 7.50 16.69 5.06
C ILE A 6 8.66 16.56 4.07
N GLU A 7 9.68 17.40 4.25
CA GLU A 7 10.89 17.36 3.43
C GLU A 7 11.68 16.07 3.69
N ASN A 8 11.80 15.24 2.67
CA ASN A 8 12.57 14.00 2.68
C ASN A 8 14.08 14.27 2.52
N ARG A 9 14.92 13.24 2.74
CA ARG A 9 16.38 13.36 2.55
C ARG A 9 16.81 13.30 1.09
N TRP A 10 15.95 12.74 0.24
CA TRP A 10 16.34 12.27 -1.09
C TRP A 10 15.43 12.82 -2.18
N SER A 11 16.01 13.05 -3.35
CA SER A 11 15.24 13.39 -4.54
C SER A 11 14.22 12.29 -4.89
N TRP A 12 13.15 12.68 -5.58
CA TRP A 12 12.14 11.75 -6.08
C TRP A 12 12.74 10.66 -6.96
N GLY A 13 13.74 10.98 -7.80
CA GLY A 13 14.45 10.02 -8.64
C GLY A 13 15.18 8.96 -7.83
N ARG A 14 15.92 9.35 -6.79
CA ARG A 14 16.63 8.42 -5.90
C ARG A 14 15.68 7.49 -5.16
N GLN A 15 14.51 7.98 -4.73
CA GLN A 15 13.48 7.16 -4.10
C GLN A 15 12.93 6.10 -5.06
N ILE A 16 12.61 6.46 -6.31
CA ILE A 16 12.15 5.52 -7.35
C ILE A 16 13.21 4.46 -7.64
N THR A 17 14.45 4.88 -7.89
CA THR A 17 15.54 3.93 -8.20
C THR A 17 15.76 2.95 -7.06
N LEU A 18 15.74 3.40 -5.82
CA LEU A 18 15.90 2.52 -4.68
C LEU A 18 14.70 1.59 -4.47
N ALA A 19 13.49 2.08 -4.65
CA ALA A 19 12.27 1.28 -4.58
C ALA A 19 12.32 0.10 -5.57
N ILE A 20 12.74 0.36 -6.81
CA ILE A 20 12.96 -0.68 -7.83
C ILE A 20 14.09 -1.62 -7.41
N GLY A 21 15.23 -1.09 -6.95
CA GLY A 21 16.36 -1.91 -6.51
C GLY A 21 16.02 -2.85 -5.36
N LEU A 22 15.32 -2.36 -4.33
CA LEU A 22 14.85 -3.17 -3.20
C LEU A 22 13.87 -4.25 -3.67
N PHE A 23 12.93 -3.92 -4.57
CA PHE A 23 12.01 -4.89 -5.16
C PHE A 23 12.74 -6.01 -5.90
N LEU A 24 13.72 -5.67 -6.74
CA LEU A 24 14.50 -6.67 -7.48
C LEU A 24 15.33 -7.55 -6.56
N VAL A 25 15.98 -6.97 -5.53
CA VAL A 25 16.77 -7.74 -4.56
C VAL A 25 15.90 -8.65 -3.72
N PHE A 26 14.71 -8.20 -3.29
CA PHE A 26 13.77 -9.05 -2.55
C PHE A 26 13.37 -10.28 -3.38
N ASN A 27 12.95 -10.07 -4.64
CA ASN A 27 12.57 -11.19 -5.51
C ASN A 27 13.76 -12.12 -5.81
N ALA A 28 14.96 -11.57 -6.02
CA ALA A 28 16.16 -12.37 -6.21
C ALA A 28 16.52 -13.19 -4.95
N LEU A 29 16.35 -12.62 -3.77
CA LEU A 29 16.51 -13.31 -2.49
C LEU A 29 15.50 -14.44 -2.35
N SER A 30 14.21 -14.18 -2.65
CA SER A 30 13.15 -15.19 -2.59
C SER A 30 13.43 -16.35 -3.54
N MET A 31 13.90 -16.07 -4.77
CA MET A 31 14.30 -17.09 -5.74
C MET A 31 15.52 -17.90 -5.28
N TYR A 32 16.54 -17.23 -4.75
CA TYR A 32 17.75 -17.88 -4.23
C TYR A 32 17.44 -18.84 -3.07
N LEU A 33 16.51 -18.44 -2.19
CA LEU A 33 16.10 -19.21 -1.02
C LEU A 33 14.91 -20.15 -1.27
N TYR A 34 14.45 -20.30 -2.52
CA TYR A 34 13.26 -21.10 -2.85
C TYR A 34 13.32 -22.55 -2.33
N ASN A 35 14.52 -23.15 -2.32
CA ASN A 35 14.76 -24.51 -1.82
C ASN A 35 15.29 -24.57 -0.38
N ALA A 36 15.42 -23.42 0.31
CA ALA A 36 15.88 -23.37 1.69
C ALA A 36 14.81 -23.95 2.65
N ALA A 37 15.20 -24.24 3.88
CA ALA A 37 14.23 -24.57 4.91
C ALA A 37 13.24 -23.40 5.09
N LEU A 38 11.96 -23.70 5.27
CA LEU A 38 10.89 -22.70 5.35
C LEU A 38 11.17 -21.60 6.39
N LEU A 39 11.75 -21.98 7.52
CA LEU A 39 12.11 -21.03 8.58
C LEU A 39 13.25 -20.09 8.14
N ASP A 40 14.27 -20.60 7.48
CA ASP A 40 15.43 -19.81 7.02
C ASP A 40 15.01 -18.81 5.94
N TYR A 41 14.21 -19.28 4.97
CA TYR A 41 13.58 -18.44 3.95
C TYR A 41 12.80 -17.28 4.59
N THR A 42 11.92 -17.60 5.55
CA THR A 42 11.05 -16.63 6.21
C THR A 42 11.83 -15.60 7.04
N ILE A 43 12.85 -16.05 7.77
CA ILE A 43 13.72 -15.14 8.56
C ILE A 43 14.47 -14.19 7.64
N ALA A 44 14.98 -14.67 6.51
CA ALA A 44 15.72 -13.84 5.56
C ALA A 44 14.82 -12.78 4.91
N GLU A 45 13.62 -13.15 4.46
CA GLU A 45 12.66 -12.19 3.90
C GLU A 45 12.22 -11.16 4.93
N PHE A 46 11.90 -11.60 6.15
CA PHE A 46 11.50 -10.67 7.22
C PHE A 46 12.64 -9.71 7.58
N GLY A 47 13.88 -10.19 7.65
CA GLY A 47 15.06 -9.36 7.85
C GLY A 47 15.23 -8.32 6.73
N PHE A 48 15.00 -8.71 5.48
CA PHE A 48 15.06 -7.80 4.34
C PHE A 48 13.91 -6.77 4.33
N ALA A 49 12.71 -7.18 4.74
CA ALA A 49 11.56 -6.29 4.91
C ALA A 49 11.86 -5.20 5.96
N LEU A 50 12.44 -5.58 7.11
CA LEU A 50 12.86 -4.64 8.15
C LEU A 50 13.97 -3.69 7.66
N LEU A 51 14.95 -4.20 6.92
CA LEU A 51 15.98 -3.38 6.29
C LEU A 51 15.37 -2.37 5.32
N SER A 52 14.44 -2.80 4.46
CA SER A 52 13.73 -1.95 3.50
C SER A 52 12.91 -0.87 4.20
N PHE A 53 12.25 -1.21 5.31
CA PHE A 53 11.56 -0.25 6.16
C PHE A 53 12.52 0.75 6.81
N ALA A 54 13.65 0.30 7.36
CA ALA A 54 14.65 1.17 7.99
C ALA A 54 15.25 2.17 6.97
N ILE A 55 15.56 1.70 5.77
CA ILE A 55 16.02 2.53 4.65
C ILE A 55 14.94 3.55 4.25
N THR A 56 13.69 3.12 4.13
CA THR A 56 12.55 3.98 3.81
C THR A 56 12.34 5.04 4.89
N PHE A 57 12.37 4.66 6.16
CA PHE A 57 12.25 5.57 7.28
C PHE A 57 13.38 6.59 7.30
N TRP A 58 14.62 6.16 7.04
CA TRP A 58 15.75 7.07 6.93
C TRP A 58 15.57 8.06 5.77
N ALA A 59 15.17 7.58 4.59
CA ALA A 59 14.89 8.37 3.40
C ALA A 59 13.84 9.46 3.65
N LEU A 60 12.73 9.10 4.31
CA LEU A 60 11.58 9.97 4.52
C LEU A 60 11.63 10.76 5.83
N LYS A 61 12.56 10.45 6.74
CA LYS A 61 12.71 10.98 8.11
C LYS A 61 11.52 10.69 9.05
N SER A 62 10.41 10.16 8.54
CA SER A 62 9.19 9.88 9.29
C SER A 62 8.32 8.87 8.54
N THR A 63 7.38 8.26 9.24
CA THR A 63 6.28 7.49 8.60
C THR A 63 5.13 8.40 8.12
N LYS A 64 5.14 9.67 8.55
CA LYS A 64 4.16 10.70 8.19
C LYS A 64 4.44 11.27 6.79
N VAL A 65 3.39 11.76 6.12
CA VAL A 65 3.50 12.49 4.84
C VAL A 65 3.51 14.00 5.07
N PHE A 66 2.66 14.47 5.98
CA PHE A 66 2.43 15.89 6.23
C PHE A 66 2.90 16.30 7.62
N THR A 67 3.30 17.56 7.79
CA THR A 67 3.63 18.16 9.10
C THR A 67 2.43 18.16 10.06
N ARG A 68 1.21 18.22 9.52
CA ARG A 68 -0.06 18.10 10.22
C ARG A 68 -1.05 17.32 9.36
N ARG A 69 -2.03 16.67 10.00
CA ARG A 69 -3.07 15.91 9.29
C ARG A 69 -3.89 16.80 8.36
N LEU A 70 -4.39 16.20 7.29
CA LEU A 70 -5.43 16.81 6.47
C LEU A 70 -6.67 17.05 7.33
N SER A 71 -7.32 18.17 7.10
CA SER A 71 -8.54 18.50 7.82
C SER A 71 -9.73 17.88 7.12
N MET A 72 -10.56 17.19 7.90
CA MET A 72 -11.71 16.45 7.39
C MET A 72 -12.87 17.38 7.07
N THR A 73 -13.15 17.54 5.78
CA THR A 73 -14.38 18.18 5.31
C THR A 73 -15.52 17.16 5.28
N ARG A 74 -16.78 17.62 5.22
CA ARG A 74 -17.94 16.72 5.14
C ARG A 74 -17.83 15.71 3.97
N PRO A 75 -17.43 16.10 2.75
CA PRO A 75 -17.21 15.13 1.67
C PRO A 75 -16.16 14.07 1.99
N LEU A 76 -15.05 14.44 2.65
CA LEU A 76 -14.01 13.49 3.05
C LEU A 76 -14.53 12.47 4.06
N ILE A 77 -15.34 12.91 5.03
CA ILE A 77 -15.95 12.00 6.01
C ILE A 77 -16.89 11.02 5.29
N ILE A 78 -17.78 11.50 4.44
CA ILE A 78 -18.76 10.66 3.73
C ILE A 78 -18.05 9.61 2.87
N TRP A 79 -17.15 10.05 1.97
CA TRP A 79 -16.46 9.12 1.08
C TRP A 79 -15.46 8.21 1.79
N GLY A 80 -14.85 8.70 2.89
CA GLY A 80 -13.98 7.89 3.74
C GLY A 80 -14.76 6.77 4.45
N LEU A 81 -15.96 7.06 4.96
CA LEU A 81 -16.84 6.05 5.55
C LEU A 81 -17.32 5.03 4.51
N ILE A 82 -17.71 5.48 3.31
CA ILE A 82 -18.09 4.58 2.22
C ILE A 82 -16.92 3.65 1.87
N ALA A 83 -15.71 4.19 1.70
CA ALA A 83 -14.51 3.40 1.41
C ALA A 83 -14.21 2.40 2.55
N LEU A 84 -14.41 2.79 3.81
CA LEU A 84 -14.24 1.89 4.95
C LEU A 84 -15.26 0.74 4.96
N VAL A 85 -16.53 1.02 4.65
CA VAL A 85 -17.55 -0.05 4.52
C VAL A 85 -17.20 -0.99 3.37
N MET A 86 -16.73 -0.46 2.23
CA MET A 86 -16.28 -1.29 1.12
C MET A 86 -15.04 -2.13 1.50
N LEU A 87 -14.12 -1.61 2.31
CA LEU A 87 -13.00 -2.39 2.84
C LEU A 87 -13.49 -3.54 3.73
N VAL A 88 -14.51 -3.33 4.57
CA VAL A 88 -15.09 -4.41 5.39
C VAL A 88 -15.67 -5.51 4.51
N ILE A 89 -16.32 -5.16 3.39
CA ILE A 89 -16.81 -6.15 2.42
C ILE A 89 -15.64 -6.93 1.81
N VAL A 90 -14.54 -6.24 1.45
CA VAL A 90 -13.30 -6.90 0.97
C VAL A 90 -12.74 -7.84 2.04
N PHE A 91 -12.71 -7.45 3.31
CA PHE A 91 -12.21 -8.30 4.41
C PHE A 91 -13.05 -9.56 4.60
N ILE A 92 -14.38 -9.43 4.48
CA ILE A 92 -15.30 -10.58 4.53
C ILE A 92 -15.08 -11.49 3.32
N PHE A 93 -14.97 -10.92 2.11
CA PHE A 93 -14.70 -11.67 0.89
C PHE A 93 -13.35 -12.42 0.94
N ALA A 94 -12.32 -11.76 1.47
CA ALA A 94 -10.99 -12.32 1.68
C ALA A 94 -10.91 -13.26 2.91
N GLN A 95 -12.03 -13.51 3.59
CA GLN A 95 -12.14 -14.42 4.74
C GLN A 95 -11.17 -14.07 5.88
N VAL A 96 -10.83 -12.79 6.06
CA VAL A 96 -9.87 -12.33 7.07
C VAL A 96 -10.22 -12.83 8.48
N PRO A 97 -11.48 -12.74 8.97
CA PRO A 97 -11.81 -13.26 10.30
C PRO A 97 -11.56 -14.76 10.45
N GLN A 98 -11.87 -15.55 9.43
CA GLN A 98 -11.67 -17.00 9.41
C GLN A 98 -10.18 -17.35 9.37
N HIS A 99 -9.41 -16.67 8.51
CA HIS A 99 -7.97 -16.87 8.38
C HIS A 99 -7.22 -16.57 9.69
N ILE A 100 -7.61 -15.51 10.41
CA ILE A 100 -7.06 -15.20 11.73
C ILE A 100 -7.21 -16.41 12.68
N VAL A 101 -8.44 -16.95 12.79
CA VAL A 101 -8.70 -18.12 13.64
C VAL A 101 -7.87 -19.32 13.20
N MET A 102 -7.78 -19.58 11.89
CA MET A 102 -7.00 -20.69 11.34
C MET A 102 -5.51 -20.56 11.65
N VAL A 103 -4.94 -19.35 11.55
CA VAL A 103 -3.51 -19.14 11.86
C VAL A 103 -3.21 -19.40 13.34
N PHE A 104 -4.08 -18.95 14.25
CA PHE A 104 -3.94 -19.24 15.68
C PHE A 104 -3.99 -20.74 16.00
N GLN A 105 -4.66 -21.54 15.16
CA GLN A 105 -4.74 -22.99 15.31
C GLN A 105 -3.69 -23.74 14.49
N ALA A 106 -2.92 -23.04 13.64
CA ALA A 106 -1.97 -23.66 12.74
C ALA A 106 -0.67 -24.06 13.46
N LYS A 107 -0.13 -25.22 13.09
CA LYS A 107 1.19 -25.71 13.56
C LYS A 107 2.33 -24.70 13.30
N HIS A 108 2.21 -23.92 12.22
CA HIS A 108 3.22 -22.97 11.76
C HIS A 108 2.85 -21.50 12.05
N PHE A 109 2.23 -21.21 13.19
CA PHE A 109 1.81 -19.86 13.60
C PHE A 109 2.88 -18.77 13.37
N LEU A 110 4.10 -18.97 13.90
CA LEU A 110 5.17 -17.97 13.79
C LEU A 110 5.57 -17.72 12.34
N VAL A 111 5.71 -18.79 11.55
CA VAL A 111 6.11 -18.69 10.13
C VAL A 111 5.04 -17.94 9.33
N ASN A 112 3.76 -18.33 9.46
CA ASN A 112 2.65 -17.63 8.79
C ASN A 112 2.62 -16.14 9.13
N THR A 113 2.85 -15.81 10.40
CA THR A 113 2.87 -14.43 10.88
C THR A 113 4.04 -13.64 10.29
N LEU A 114 5.23 -14.23 10.25
CA LEU A 114 6.42 -13.58 9.68
C LEU A 114 6.33 -13.41 8.17
N ILE A 115 5.75 -14.36 7.43
CA ILE A 115 5.48 -14.22 5.99
C ILE A 115 4.56 -13.03 5.73
N ALA A 116 3.41 -12.98 6.39
CA ALA A 116 2.43 -11.90 6.22
C ALA A 116 3.00 -10.54 6.64
N LEU A 117 3.75 -10.48 7.76
CA LEU A 117 4.41 -9.24 8.20
C LEU A 117 5.51 -8.81 7.23
N SER A 118 6.30 -9.75 6.70
CA SER A 118 7.36 -9.48 5.74
C SER A 118 6.78 -8.78 4.50
N ALA A 119 5.75 -9.39 3.88
CA ALA A 119 5.05 -8.82 2.73
C ALA A 119 4.49 -7.42 3.05
N ALA A 120 3.71 -7.29 4.12
CA ALA A 120 3.08 -6.02 4.49
C ALA A 120 4.10 -4.90 4.78
N ILE A 121 5.17 -5.18 5.52
CA ILE A 121 6.22 -4.19 5.83
C ILE A 121 6.95 -3.81 4.56
N PHE A 122 7.36 -4.79 3.76
CA PHE A 122 8.15 -4.57 2.56
C PHE A 122 7.37 -3.77 1.51
N GLU A 123 6.19 -4.25 1.14
CA GLU A 123 5.39 -3.70 0.05
C GLU A 123 4.86 -2.31 0.38
N GLU A 124 4.42 -2.05 1.61
CA GLU A 124 4.01 -0.71 2.03
C GLU A 124 5.19 0.25 2.13
N SER A 125 6.38 -0.21 2.56
CA SER A 125 7.59 0.63 2.59
C SER A 125 7.98 1.12 1.19
N ILE A 126 7.93 0.24 0.21
CA ILE A 126 8.28 0.58 -1.17
C ILE A 126 7.15 1.38 -1.84
N CYS A 127 5.93 0.86 -1.83
CA CYS A 127 4.82 1.46 -2.57
C CYS A 127 4.31 2.74 -1.90
N ARG A 128 3.95 2.64 -0.62
CA ARG A 128 3.32 3.73 0.10
C ARG A 128 4.38 4.61 0.73
N GLY A 129 5.55 4.11 1.08
CA GLY A 129 6.69 4.91 1.50
C GLY A 129 7.36 5.60 0.31
N LEU A 130 8.20 4.89 -0.43
CA LEU A 130 9.08 5.48 -1.45
C LEU A 130 8.33 5.98 -2.71
N PHE A 131 7.59 5.13 -3.41
CA PHE A 131 6.94 5.53 -4.68
C PHE A 131 5.91 6.64 -4.49
N LEU A 132 5.00 6.49 -3.52
CA LEU A 132 3.99 7.50 -3.25
C LEU A 132 4.62 8.85 -2.88
N SER A 133 5.64 8.86 -2.02
CA SER A 133 6.34 10.09 -1.64
C SER A 133 7.12 10.71 -2.80
N ALA A 134 7.74 9.89 -3.65
CA ALA A 134 8.43 10.36 -4.85
C ALA A 134 7.47 11.05 -5.83
N PHE A 135 6.33 10.41 -6.14
CA PHE A 135 5.33 10.98 -7.04
C PHE A 135 4.69 12.24 -6.46
N LEU A 136 4.45 12.28 -5.16
CA LEU A 136 3.87 13.46 -4.51
C LEU A 136 4.83 14.65 -4.56
N VAL A 137 6.11 14.44 -4.24
CA VAL A 137 7.13 15.49 -4.32
C VAL A 137 7.35 15.96 -5.76
N HIS A 138 7.35 15.03 -6.71
CA HIS A 138 7.44 15.39 -8.13
C HIS A 138 6.22 16.21 -8.59
N ALA A 139 5.01 15.85 -8.17
CA ALA A 139 3.79 16.59 -8.49
C ALA A 139 3.77 17.99 -7.84
N GLU A 140 4.31 18.11 -6.61
CA GLU A 140 4.47 19.37 -5.90
C GLU A 140 5.43 20.32 -6.65
N TYR A 141 6.63 19.81 -6.98
CA TYR A 141 7.66 20.58 -7.70
C TYR A 141 7.18 21.10 -9.06
N ASN A 142 6.37 20.32 -9.77
CA ASN A 142 5.83 20.68 -11.08
C ASN A 142 4.47 21.39 -11.03
N SER A 143 4.05 21.86 -9.85
CA SER A 143 2.77 22.57 -9.62
C SER A 143 1.56 21.88 -10.27
N ARG A 144 1.53 20.55 -10.25
CA ARG A 144 0.43 19.77 -10.86
C ARG A 144 -0.84 19.89 -10.03
N THR A 145 -2.00 19.82 -10.67
CA THR A 145 -3.28 19.60 -9.98
C THR A 145 -3.46 18.12 -9.63
N TYR A 146 -4.32 17.85 -8.64
CA TYR A 146 -4.64 16.50 -8.18
C TYR A 146 -3.42 15.68 -7.72
N LYS A 147 -2.51 16.34 -6.99
CA LYS A 147 -1.21 15.80 -6.60
C LYS A 147 -1.35 14.50 -5.81
N MET A 148 -2.26 14.44 -4.85
CA MET A 148 -2.49 13.25 -4.03
C MET A 148 -3.11 12.12 -4.84
N THR A 149 -4.15 12.43 -5.62
CA THR A 149 -4.86 11.45 -6.47
C THR A 149 -3.92 10.80 -7.47
N ARG A 150 -3.14 11.59 -8.22
CA ARG A 150 -2.22 11.07 -9.24
C ARG A 150 -1.11 10.24 -8.61
N SER A 151 -0.54 10.69 -7.50
CA SER A 151 0.52 9.97 -6.80
C SER A 151 0.02 8.63 -6.26
N ALA A 152 -1.20 8.59 -5.71
CA ALA A 152 -1.86 7.38 -5.27
C ALA A 152 -2.07 6.40 -6.44
N VAL A 153 -2.62 6.86 -7.57
CA VAL A 153 -2.85 6.04 -8.76
C VAL A 153 -1.54 5.47 -9.32
N TYR A 154 -0.49 6.28 -9.47
CA TYR A 154 0.79 5.82 -10.02
C TYR A 154 1.51 4.82 -9.10
N SER A 155 1.55 5.10 -7.78
CA SER A 155 2.12 4.15 -6.81
C SER A 155 1.35 2.83 -6.80
N SER A 156 0.02 2.89 -6.83
CA SER A 156 -0.83 1.70 -6.78
C SER A 156 -0.77 0.90 -8.08
N PHE A 157 -0.58 1.56 -9.21
CA PHE A 157 -0.37 0.90 -10.49
C PHE A 157 0.92 0.08 -10.47
N LEU A 158 2.03 0.65 -9.97
CA LEU A 158 3.27 -0.10 -9.78
C LEU A 158 3.08 -1.28 -8.83
N PHE A 159 2.33 -1.08 -7.73
CA PHE A 159 2.02 -2.15 -6.79
C PHE A 159 1.27 -3.32 -7.44
N GLY A 160 0.27 -3.03 -8.28
CA GLY A 160 -0.39 -4.05 -9.09
C GLY A 160 0.59 -4.73 -10.05
N VAL A 161 1.32 -3.97 -10.87
CA VAL A 161 2.26 -4.48 -11.89
C VAL A 161 3.36 -5.36 -11.29
N PHE A 162 3.81 -5.09 -10.07
CA PHE A 162 4.82 -5.91 -9.39
C PHE A 162 4.39 -7.37 -9.19
N HIS A 163 3.09 -7.64 -9.14
CA HIS A 163 2.58 -9.01 -9.04
C HIS A 163 2.72 -9.83 -10.32
N LEU A 164 3.16 -9.23 -11.44
CA LEU A 164 3.50 -9.99 -12.66
C LEU A 164 4.59 -11.05 -12.42
N VAL A 165 5.43 -10.88 -11.39
CA VAL A 165 6.41 -11.91 -10.99
C VAL A 165 5.72 -13.24 -10.66
N ASN A 166 4.47 -13.21 -10.19
CA ASN A 166 3.70 -14.40 -9.84
C ASN A 166 3.23 -15.20 -11.06
N LEU A 167 3.36 -14.69 -12.29
CA LEU A 167 3.17 -15.50 -13.50
C LEU A 167 4.13 -16.70 -13.54
N MET A 168 5.26 -16.62 -12.84
CA MET A 168 6.17 -17.74 -12.65
C MET A 168 5.56 -18.75 -11.67
N GLY A 169 4.80 -19.71 -12.19
CA GLY A 169 4.29 -20.86 -11.43
C GLY A 169 2.83 -20.75 -10.96
N ASN A 170 2.10 -19.68 -11.30
CA ASN A 170 0.67 -19.54 -11.00
C ASN A 170 -0.19 -19.44 -12.26
N ASN A 171 -1.51 -19.61 -12.07
CA ASN A 171 -2.49 -19.43 -13.13
C ASN A 171 -2.53 -17.95 -13.59
N PRO A 172 -2.37 -17.65 -14.90
CA PRO A 172 -2.38 -16.28 -15.39
C PRO A 172 -3.65 -15.49 -15.07
N ALA A 173 -4.83 -16.12 -15.15
CA ALA A 173 -6.09 -15.44 -14.82
C ALA A 173 -6.11 -15.00 -13.36
N ALA A 174 -5.65 -15.86 -12.43
CA ALA A 174 -5.52 -15.51 -11.02
C ALA A 174 -4.55 -14.35 -10.80
N VAL A 175 -3.42 -14.32 -11.51
CA VAL A 175 -2.44 -13.23 -11.43
C VAL A 175 -3.01 -11.91 -11.95
N PHE A 176 -3.77 -11.93 -13.06
CA PHE A 176 -4.40 -10.70 -13.56
C PHE A 176 -5.47 -10.15 -12.63
N GLU A 177 -6.27 -11.04 -12.01
CA GLU A 177 -7.17 -10.60 -10.96
C GLU A 177 -6.37 -10.03 -9.77
N GLN A 178 -5.25 -10.63 -9.40
CA GLN A 178 -4.32 -10.13 -8.37
C GLN A 178 -3.80 -8.74 -8.63
N ILE A 179 -3.34 -8.49 -9.85
CA ILE A 179 -2.90 -7.17 -10.28
C ILE A 179 -4.02 -6.14 -10.08
N PHE A 180 -5.26 -6.49 -10.42
CA PHE A 180 -6.40 -5.59 -10.28
C PHE A 180 -6.73 -5.30 -8.81
N TRP A 181 -6.92 -6.32 -7.96
CA TRP A 181 -7.28 -6.04 -6.56
C TRP A 181 -6.13 -5.42 -5.76
N ALA A 182 -4.86 -5.75 -6.08
CA ALA A 182 -3.70 -5.08 -5.49
C ALA A 182 -3.68 -3.60 -5.87
N PHE A 183 -3.95 -3.25 -7.13
CA PHE A 183 -4.12 -1.86 -7.55
C PHE A 183 -5.21 -1.14 -6.74
N VAL A 184 -6.40 -1.75 -6.59
CA VAL A 184 -7.52 -1.18 -5.82
C VAL A 184 -7.13 -0.94 -4.36
N LEU A 185 -6.57 -1.95 -3.69
CA LEU A 185 -6.13 -1.85 -2.30
C LEU A 185 -5.03 -0.80 -2.15
N GLY A 186 -4.13 -0.68 -3.12
CA GLY A 186 -3.10 0.35 -3.12
C GLY A 186 -3.66 1.77 -3.15
N VAL A 187 -4.72 2.02 -3.93
CA VAL A 187 -5.38 3.32 -3.99
C VAL A 187 -6.02 3.63 -2.64
N PHE A 188 -6.70 2.64 -2.05
CA PHE A 188 -7.29 2.77 -0.71
C PHE A 188 -6.23 3.04 0.37
N PHE A 189 -5.12 2.28 0.41
CA PHE A 189 -4.06 2.48 1.39
C PHE A 189 -3.32 3.81 1.23
N SER A 190 -3.20 4.32 0.00
CA SER A 190 -2.70 5.67 -0.25
C SER A 190 -3.64 6.73 0.35
N ALA A 191 -4.95 6.60 0.13
CA ALA A 191 -5.95 7.47 0.76
C ALA A 191 -5.90 7.40 2.29
N LEU A 192 -5.80 6.18 2.85
CA LEU A 192 -5.67 5.95 4.28
C LEU A 192 -4.40 6.60 4.86
N ARG A 193 -3.26 6.50 4.15
CA ARG A 193 -2.01 7.14 4.55
C ARG A 193 -2.13 8.66 4.60
N PHE A 194 -2.74 9.29 3.59
CA PHE A 194 -2.98 10.74 3.60
C PHE A 194 -3.94 11.18 4.72
N THR A 195 -4.98 10.38 4.96
CA THR A 195 -6.00 10.61 6.00
C THR A 195 -5.41 10.55 7.40
N THR A 196 -4.74 9.45 7.71
CA THR A 196 -4.21 9.16 9.06
C THR A 196 -2.85 9.81 9.31
N ASN A 197 -2.18 10.21 8.22
CA ASN A 197 -0.82 10.71 8.20
C ASN A 197 0.16 9.72 8.85
N SER A 198 0.04 8.44 8.52
CA SER A 198 0.87 7.36 9.08
C SER A 198 0.96 6.19 8.10
N LEU A 199 2.15 5.59 7.98
CA LEU A 199 2.36 4.37 7.20
C LEU A 199 1.83 3.10 7.91
N TRP A 200 1.74 3.13 9.24
CA TRP A 200 1.44 1.95 10.07
C TRP A 200 0.05 1.35 9.82
N TRP A 201 -0.95 2.17 9.48
CA TRP A 201 -2.30 1.66 9.21
C TRP A 201 -2.37 0.86 7.91
N GLY A 202 -1.60 1.24 6.89
CA GLY A 202 -1.45 0.46 5.67
C GLY A 202 -0.80 -0.89 5.97
N ILE A 203 0.32 -0.88 6.71
CA ILE A 203 1.04 -2.10 7.11
C ILE A 203 0.11 -3.04 7.89
N LEU A 204 -0.66 -2.53 8.87
CA LEU A 204 -1.56 -3.35 9.67
C LEU A 204 -2.64 -4.02 8.82
N LEU A 205 -3.34 -3.26 7.96
CA LEU A 205 -4.45 -3.81 7.17
C LEU A 205 -3.95 -4.75 6.07
N HIS A 206 -2.80 -4.47 5.48
CA HIS A 206 -2.15 -5.36 4.53
C HIS A 206 -1.74 -6.67 5.19
N PHE A 207 -1.09 -6.60 6.37
CA PHE A 207 -0.78 -7.79 7.16
C PHE A 207 -2.02 -8.65 7.40
N LEU A 208 -3.14 -8.05 7.81
CA LEU A 208 -4.38 -8.80 8.06
C LEU A 208 -4.97 -9.47 6.81
N LEU A 209 -4.80 -8.87 5.63
CA LEU A 209 -5.23 -9.47 4.36
C LEU A 209 -4.37 -10.70 3.99
N ASP A 210 -3.09 -10.65 4.31
CA ASP A 210 -2.12 -11.71 3.98
C ASP A 210 -1.94 -12.74 5.11
N TRP A 211 -2.57 -12.53 6.26
CA TRP A 211 -2.38 -13.39 7.44
C TRP A 211 -3.30 -14.61 7.41
N PHE A 212 -2.92 -15.59 6.60
CA PHE A 212 -3.58 -16.88 6.44
C PHE A 212 -2.57 -18.04 6.55
N PRO A 213 -3.00 -19.31 6.73
CA PRO A 213 -2.09 -20.43 7.00
C PRO A 213 -1.37 -20.93 5.74
N SER A 214 -0.47 -20.14 5.16
CA SER A 214 0.27 -20.43 3.93
C SER A 214 1.44 -21.41 4.11
N ALA A 215 2.01 -21.50 5.31
CA ALA A 215 3.15 -22.36 5.62
C ALA A 215 2.84 -23.84 5.41
N GLY A 216 3.58 -24.48 4.51
CA GLY A 216 3.41 -25.88 4.13
C GLY A 216 2.44 -26.10 2.96
N LEU A 217 1.77 -25.06 2.47
CA LEU A 217 1.00 -25.08 1.24
C LEU A 217 1.88 -24.59 0.09
N LYS A 218 2.16 -25.46 -0.89
CA LYS A 218 2.63 -25.04 -2.23
C LYS A 218 1.42 -24.69 -3.12
N SER A 219 0.36 -24.13 -2.55
CA SER A 219 -0.82 -23.76 -3.32
C SER A 219 -0.60 -22.38 -3.92
N GLY A 220 -0.57 -22.33 -5.26
CA GLY A 220 -0.61 -21.06 -5.98
C GLY A 220 -1.94 -20.34 -5.80
N ILE A 221 -1.98 -19.10 -6.27
CA ILE A 221 -3.23 -18.33 -6.32
C ILE A 221 -4.23 -18.97 -7.29
N THR A 222 -5.49 -19.03 -6.87
CA THR A 222 -6.58 -19.62 -7.67
C THR A 222 -7.45 -18.51 -8.25
N ALA A 223 -7.82 -18.67 -9.53
CA ALA A 223 -8.67 -17.70 -10.20
C ALA A 223 -10.09 -17.79 -9.65
N THR A 224 -10.71 -16.63 -9.47
CA THR A 224 -12.13 -16.50 -9.15
C THR A 224 -12.88 -16.16 -10.45
N SER A 225 -14.02 -15.48 -10.33
CA SER A 225 -14.74 -14.89 -11.45
C SER A 225 -14.49 -13.38 -11.46
N TRP A 226 -14.10 -12.84 -12.62
CA TRP A 226 -14.02 -11.40 -12.84
C TRP A 226 -15.29 -10.64 -12.44
N GLY A 227 -16.47 -11.24 -12.62
CA GLY A 227 -17.73 -10.62 -12.19
C GLY A 227 -17.77 -10.38 -10.68
N ILE A 228 -17.28 -11.35 -9.89
CA ILE A 228 -17.17 -11.25 -8.43
C ILE A 228 -16.06 -10.27 -8.06
N ILE A 229 -14.89 -10.36 -8.68
CA ILE A 229 -13.76 -9.45 -8.43
C ILE A 229 -14.17 -8.01 -8.67
N LEU A 230 -14.84 -7.70 -9.80
CA LEU A 230 -15.32 -6.36 -10.09
C LEU A 230 -16.40 -5.91 -9.10
N ALA A 231 -17.35 -6.78 -8.74
CA ALA A 231 -18.40 -6.46 -7.79
C ALA A 231 -17.85 -6.10 -6.39
N VAL A 232 -16.78 -6.76 -5.95
CA VAL A 232 -16.18 -6.54 -4.62
C VAL A 232 -15.22 -5.35 -4.63
N PHE A 233 -14.33 -5.25 -5.63
CA PHE A 233 -13.22 -4.29 -5.59
C PHE A 233 -13.52 -2.97 -6.33
N ALA A 234 -14.34 -2.94 -7.38
CA ALA A 234 -14.62 -1.70 -8.11
C ALA A 234 -15.30 -0.63 -7.24
N PRO A 235 -16.26 -0.94 -6.35
CA PRO A 235 -16.84 0.06 -5.44
C PRO A 235 -15.81 0.69 -4.50
N LEU A 236 -14.88 -0.12 -3.97
CA LEU A 236 -13.78 0.38 -3.13
C LEU A 236 -12.88 1.35 -3.91
N LEU A 237 -12.54 1.00 -5.16
CA LEU A 237 -11.75 1.86 -6.04
C LEU A 237 -12.44 3.20 -6.28
N VAL A 238 -13.72 3.17 -6.68
CA VAL A 238 -14.51 4.38 -6.98
C VAL A 238 -14.59 5.27 -5.74
N ALA A 239 -14.94 4.71 -4.58
CA ALA A 239 -15.02 5.47 -3.33
C ALA A 239 -13.68 6.10 -2.95
N SER A 240 -12.57 5.36 -3.10
CA SER A 240 -11.23 5.83 -2.77
C SER A 240 -10.73 6.92 -3.72
N ILE A 241 -11.03 6.81 -5.03
CA ILE A 241 -10.70 7.86 -6.00
C ILE A 241 -11.50 9.12 -5.74
N ILE A 242 -12.81 9.01 -5.47
CA ILE A 242 -13.62 10.19 -5.15
C ILE A 242 -13.12 10.84 -3.86
N TYR A 243 -12.77 10.06 -2.84
CA TYR A 243 -12.15 10.57 -1.62
C TYR A 243 -10.87 11.38 -1.93
N LEU A 244 -9.95 10.82 -2.73
CA LEU A 244 -8.69 11.46 -3.09
C LEU A 244 -8.90 12.76 -3.88
N VAL A 245 -9.83 12.77 -4.84
CA VAL A 245 -10.20 13.97 -5.60
C VAL A 245 -10.75 15.06 -4.68
N LYS A 246 -11.60 14.68 -3.71
CA LYS A 246 -12.11 15.63 -2.70
C LYS A 246 -11.00 16.10 -1.75
N ALA A 247 -10.00 15.28 -1.49
CA ALA A 247 -8.86 15.64 -0.64
C ALA A 247 -7.98 16.68 -1.35
N ASP A 248 -7.69 16.48 -2.64
CA ASP A 248 -6.96 17.45 -3.46
C ASP A 248 -7.73 18.78 -3.54
N GLN A 249 -9.03 18.76 -3.86
CA GLN A 249 -9.86 19.98 -3.90
C GLN A 249 -9.85 20.74 -2.57
N ALA A 250 -10.00 20.02 -1.44
CA ALA A 250 -9.97 20.62 -0.11
C ALA A 250 -8.58 21.17 0.26
N TYR A 251 -7.51 20.50 -0.19
CA TYR A 251 -6.14 20.92 0.02
C TYR A 251 -5.79 22.18 -0.78
N GLU A 252 -6.03 22.16 -2.10
CA GLU A 252 -5.76 23.26 -3.03
C GLU A 252 -6.56 24.52 -2.65
N SER A 253 -7.84 24.36 -2.29
CA SER A 253 -8.65 25.48 -1.78
C SER A 253 -8.01 26.13 -0.54
N ARG A 254 -7.52 25.34 0.41
CA ARG A 254 -6.88 25.89 1.62
C ARG A 254 -5.53 26.54 1.35
N VAL A 255 -4.75 26.00 0.41
CA VAL A 255 -3.51 26.64 -0.04
C VAL A 255 -3.83 28.01 -0.63
N ALA A 256 -4.83 28.10 -1.52
CA ALA A 256 -5.25 29.35 -2.14
C ALA A 256 -5.72 30.39 -1.10
N HIS A 257 -6.58 30.01 -0.14
CA HIS A 257 -7.07 30.92 0.89
C HIS A 257 -6.03 31.23 1.98
N GLY A 258 -5.09 30.32 2.24
CA GLY A 258 -4.01 30.49 3.21
C GLY A 258 -2.85 31.35 2.70
N ALA A 259 -2.64 31.40 1.38
CA ALA A 259 -1.71 32.33 0.75
C ALA A 259 -2.23 33.78 0.72
N VAL A 260 -3.55 33.98 0.78
CA VAL A 260 -4.20 35.31 0.83
C VAL A 260 -4.05 35.99 2.21
N GLN A 261 -3.60 35.28 3.25
CA GLN A 261 -3.43 35.85 4.60
C GLN A 261 -1.97 36.17 4.96
N VAL A 262 -1.08 36.28 3.98
CA VAL A 262 0.29 36.79 4.15
C VAL A 262 0.47 37.99 3.25
N ASP A 263 -0.27 39.07 3.53
CA ASP A 263 0.01 40.45 3.13
C ASP A 263 -1.11 41.35 3.68
N SER A 264 -0.95 41.78 4.93
CA SER A 264 -1.60 42.98 5.50
C SER A 264 -0.89 43.39 6.78
#